data_AF-A0A1V4AVD9-F1
#
_entry.id   AF-A0A1V4AVD9-F1
#
_cell.length_a   1.000
_cell.length_b   1.000
_cell.length_c   1.000
_cell.angle_alpha   90.00
_cell.angle_beta   90.00
_cell.angle_gamma   90.00
#
_symmetry.space_group_name_H-M   'P 1'
#
loop_
_entity.id
_entity.type
_entity.pdbx_description
1 polymer ?
#
loop_
_entity_poly.entity_id
_entity_poly.type
_entity_poly.pdbx_seq_one_letter_code
_entity_poly.pdbx_strand_id
1 'polypeptide(L)'
;MRGLEFIQDNDVIFVTSLAKFNLETTFEYYRDKSVQLYQKAQIKYPNDQRIVKAYFELGNYYYDLGFYFLALQEYQIVVGKHRSSQEAKEALFKIGQCYDKLKDSESARRAYFQFLCSYPKDPLVSDAFLSIGDSLAGQGFYYKAIDIYKKIIHEHAEDVTGAVANAQFRMARTYMLMGDYRNAIQLFLRVRWKHSSEQTRSEIEYQIGNCLYLLNEYQDAGNVFGNYLASEQGGEFRENAGFLLGDCFYEQSNYFGAFQIFQKNNRELSR
;
A
#
# COMPACT_ATOMS: atom_id res chain seq x y z
N MET A 1 22.08 -11.27 2.06
CA MET A 1 22.30 -12.28 3.12
C MET A 1 23.76 -12.31 3.61
N ARG A 2 24.40 -11.17 3.88
CA ARG A 2 25.67 -11.14 4.64
C ARG A 2 25.38 -10.40 5.94
N GLY A 3 25.68 -11.01 7.09
CA GLY A 3 25.69 -10.32 8.38
C GLY A 3 24.66 -10.71 9.43
N LEU A 4 23.89 -11.80 9.28
CA LEU A 4 23.00 -12.32 10.32
C LEU A 4 23.23 -13.82 10.52
N GLU A 5 23.30 -14.26 11.78
CA GLU A 5 23.25 -15.65 12.21
C GLU A 5 21.87 -15.94 12.79
N PHE A 6 21.39 -17.15 12.53
CA PHE A 6 20.16 -17.68 13.10
C PHE A 6 20.53 -18.83 14.02
N ILE A 7 20.22 -18.69 15.31
CA ILE A 7 20.40 -19.77 16.30
C ILE A 7 19.00 -20.20 16.72
N GLN A 8 18.64 -21.44 16.49
CA GLN A 8 17.35 -21.99 16.91
C GLN A 8 17.53 -22.75 18.23
N ASP A 9 16.78 -22.38 19.27
CA ASP A 9 16.72 -23.11 20.54
C ASP A 9 15.26 -23.15 21.03
N ASN A 10 14.74 -24.35 21.33
CA ASN A 10 13.42 -24.57 21.95
C ASN A 10 12.29 -23.65 21.43
N ASP A 11 12.05 -23.70 20.12
CA ASP A 11 11.04 -22.91 19.37
C ASP A 11 11.31 -21.39 19.22
N VAL A 12 12.46 -20.89 19.67
CA VAL A 12 12.88 -19.48 19.53
C VAL A 12 13.99 -19.37 18.48
N ILE A 13 13.82 -18.47 17.52
CA ILE A 13 14.88 -18.12 16.54
C ILE A 13 15.59 -16.88 17.04
N PHE A 14 16.83 -17.02 17.50
CA PHE A 14 17.72 -15.90 17.74
C PHE A 14 18.27 -15.41 16.42
N VAL A 15 18.05 -14.13 16.15
CA VAL A 15 18.79 -13.43 15.10
C VAL A 15 19.92 -12.68 15.79
N THR A 16 21.15 -13.12 15.55
CA THR A 16 22.35 -12.40 15.97
C THR A 16 22.93 -11.69 14.76
N SER A 17 23.31 -10.42 14.90
CA SER A 17 24.07 -9.75 13.85
C SER A 17 25.50 -10.32 13.85
N LEU A 18 25.87 -10.98 12.75
CA LEU A 18 27.16 -11.67 12.60
C LEU A 18 28.30 -10.73 12.23
N ALA A 19 27.98 -9.51 11.86
CA ALA A 19 28.97 -8.50 11.56
C ALA A 19 28.67 -7.30 12.44
N LYS A 20 29.73 -6.64 12.91
CA LYS A 20 29.72 -5.18 12.92
C LYS A 20 29.22 -4.74 11.54
N PHE A 21 27.91 -4.66 11.32
CA PHE A 21 27.38 -3.70 10.36
C PHE A 21 28.10 -2.43 10.75
N ASN A 22 28.76 -1.78 9.79
CA ASN A 22 29.28 -0.45 10.04
C ASN A 22 28.13 0.34 10.66
N LEU A 23 28.20 0.56 11.97
CA LEU A 23 27.23 1.30 12.74
C LEU A 23 27.45 2.77 12.36
N GLU A 24 27.11 3.10 11.12
CA GLU A 24 27.33 4.42 10.52
C GLU A 24 26.41 5.44 11.20
N THR A 25 25.32 4.97 11.80
CA THR A 25 24.36 5.79 12.52
C THR A 25 24.12 5.31 13.94
N THR A 26 23.98 6.26 14.86
CA THR A 26 23.60 6.02 16.26
C THR A 26 22.26 5.27 16.38
N PHE A 27 21.37 5.44 15.40
CA PHE A 27 20.06 4.80 15.35
C PHE A 27 20.17 3.26 15.23
N GLU A 28 20.95 2.77 14.28
CA GLU A 28 21.12 1.32 14.05
C GLU A 28 21.77 0.62 15.26
N TYR A 29 22.68 1.30 15.96
CA TYR A 29 23.31 0.79 17.18
C TYR A 29 22.31 0.55 18.31
N TYR A 30 21.45 1.52 18.60
CA TYR A 30 20.44 1.37 19.64
C TYR A 30 19.37 0.36 19.24
N ARG A 31 19.11 0.22 17.94
CA ARG A 31 18.19 -0.77 17.40
C ARG A 31 18.68 -2.20 17.63
N ASP A 32 19.94 -2.51 17.31
CA ASP A 32 20.53 -3.83 17.55
C ASP A 32 20.61 -4.17 19.06
N LYS A 33 21.02 -3.21 19.89
CA LYS A 33 20.98 -3.38 21.35
C LYS A 33 19.59 -3.70 21.88
N SER A 34 18.55 -3.05 21.34
CA SER A 34 17.17 -3.27 21.76
C SER A 34 16.73 -4.70 21.44
N VAL A 35 17.08 -5.22 20.26
CA VAL A 35 16.82 -6.61 19.86
C VAL A 35 17.45 -7.61 20.83
N GLN A 36 18.73 -7.41 21.18
CA GLN A 36 19.41 -8.29 22.14
C GLN A 36 18.75 -8.25 23.52
N LEU A 37 18.27 -7.08 23.96
CA LEU A 37 17.54 -6.94 25.22
C LEU A 37 16.18 -7.64 25.18
N TYR A 38 15.45 -7.54 24.06
CA TYR A 38 14.18 -8.24 23.88
C TYR A 38 14.36 -9.75 23.89
N GLN A 39 15.33 -10.29 23.14
CA GLN A 39 15.66 -11.71 23.14
C GLN A 39 16.06 -12.21 24.53
N LYS A 40 16.90 -11.47 25.26
CA LYS A 40 17.25 -11.82 26.66
C LYS A 40 16.05 -11.80 27.59
N ALA A 41 15.13 -10.85 27.42
CA ALA A 41 13.92 -10.77 28.21
C ALA A 41 13.01 -11.98 27.95
N GLN A 42 12.92 -12.45 26.70
CA GLN A 42 12.09 -13.62 26.34
C GLN A 42 12.58 -14.89 27.05
N ILE A 43 13.89 -15.07 27.17
CA ILE A 43 14.49 -16.21 27.91
C ILE A 43 14.27 -16.07 29.42
N LYS A 44 14.50 -14.88 29.97
CA LYS A 44 14.53 -14.68 31.42
C LYS A 44 13.13 -14.58 32.04
N TYR A 45 12.15 -14.07 31.29
CA TYR A 45 10.81 -13.77 31.77
C TYR A 45 9.70 -14.30 30.84
N PRO A 46 9.71 -15.60 30.46
CA PRO A 46 8.82 -16.15 29.44
C PRO A 46 7.32 -16.12 29.81
N ASN A 47 7.01 -16.02 31.10
CA ASN A 47 5.64 -16.00 31.63
C ASN A 47 5.19 -14.62 32.14
N ASP A 48 6.07 -13.61 32.04
CA ASP A 48 5.75 -12.25 32.51
C ASP A 48 4.87 -11.54 31.47
N GLN A 49 3.73 -11.00 31.89
CA GLN A 49 2.80 -10.32 30.97
C GLN A 49 3.40 -9.12 30.24
N ARG A 50 4.47 -8.51 30.77
CA ARG A 50 5.16 -7.38 30.14
C ARG A 50 6.03 -7.82 28.96
N ILE A 51 6.33 -9.11 28.84
CA ILE A 51 7.15 -9.62 27.74
C ILE A 51 6.49 -9.47 26.38
N VAL A 52 5.17 -9.31 26.35
CA VAL A 52 4.38 -9.04 25.13
C VAL A 52 4.96 -7.90 24.32
N LYS A 53 5.31 -6.81 25.00
CA LYS A 53 5.90 -5.65 24.34
C LYS A 53 7.23 -6.02 23.68
N ALA A 54 8.05 -6.85 24.32
CA ALA A 54 9.31 -7.30 23.73
C ALA A 54 9.07 -8.14 22.45
N TYR A 55 8.12 -9.08 22.47
CA TYR A 55 7.72 -9.84 21.28
C TYR A 55 7.20 -8.91 20.16
N PHE A 56 6.33 -7.96 20.51
CA PHE A 56 5.75 -7.04 19.53
C PHE A 56 6.81 -6.13 18.88
N GLU A 57 7.70 -5.53 19.69
CA GLU A 57 8.77 -4.67 19.19
C GLU A 57 9.81 -5.44 18.38
N LEU A 58 10.09 -6.68 18.76
CA LEU A 58 10.95 -7.57 17.98
C LEU A 58 10.31 -7.94 16.62
N GLY A 59 9.00 -8.19 16.62
CA GLY A 59 8.23 -8.36 15.39
C GLY A 59 8.30 -7.12 14.48
N ASN A 60 8.13 -5.91 15.04
CA ASN A 60 8.27 -4.65 14.29
C ASN A 60 9.67 -4.49 13.69
N TYR A 61 10.69 -4.81 14.47
CA TYR A 61 12.06 -4.79 13.99
C TYR A 61 12.28 -5.73 12.80
N TYR A 62 11.81 -6.99 12.90
CA TYR A 62 11.92 -7.93 11.79
C TYR A 62 11.10 -7.52 10.58
N TYR A 63 9.91 -6.96 10.78
CA TYR A 63 9.07 -6.48 9.69
C TYR A 63 9.76 -5.37 8.88
N ASP A 64 10.35 -4.39 9.58
CA ASP A 64 11.06 -3.27 8.96
C ASP A 64 12.34 -3.71 8.23
N LEU A 65 13.00 -4.78 8.69
CA LEU A 65 14.13 -5.38 7.97
C LEU A 65 13.70 -6.24 6.77
N GLY A 66 12.40 -6.45 6.59
CA GLY A 66 11.86 -7.32 5.54
C GLY A 66 11.87 -8.81 5.87
N PHE A 67 12.19 -9.19 7.11
CA PHE A 67 12.12 -10.57 7.58
C PHE A 67 10.71 -10.93 8.03
N TYR A 68 9.77 -10.89 7.08
CA TYR A 68 8.34 -11.04 7.34
C TYR A 68 7.97 -12.38 7.98
N PHE A 69 8.72 -13.45 7.71
CA PHE A 69 8.50 -14.76 8.35
C PHE A 69 8.81 -14.73 9.85
N LEU A 70 9.90 -14.06 10.27
CA LEU A 70 10.26 -13.93 11.68
C LEU A 70 9.31 -12.96 12.39
N ALA A 71 8.99 -11.84 11.74
CA ALA A 71 7.99 -10.91 12.24
C ALA A 71 6.65 -11.60 12.51
N LEU A 72 6.22 -12.45 11.57
CA LEU A 72 5.00 -13.25 11.70
C LEU A 72 5.04 -14.17 12.93
N GLN A 73 6.15 -14.88 13.17
CA GLN A 73 6.29 -15.73 14.35
C GLN A 73 6.17 -14.94 15.66
N GLU A 74 6.88 -13.81 15.77
CA GLU A 74 6.82 -12.94 16.95
C GLU A 74 5.40 -12.40 17.19
N TYR A 75 4.72 -11.92 16.15
CA TYR A 75 3.34 -11.43 16.27
C TYR A 75 2.34 -12.54 16.61
N GLN A 76 2.52 -13.75 16.10
CA GLN A 76 1.67 -14.90 16.45
C GLN A 76 1.77 -15.25 17.94
N ILE A 77 2.96 -15.10 18.54
CA ILE A 77 3.15 -15.29 19.99
C ILE A 77 2.37 -14.22 20.77
N VAL A 78 2.44 -12.95 20.34
CA VAL A 78 1.70 -11.82 20.94
C VAL A 78 0.19 -12.11 20.94
N VAL A 79 -0.37 -12.48 19.78
CA VAL A 79 -1.81 -12.79 19.64
C VAL A 79 -2.19 -14.07 20.41
N GLY A 80 -1.32 -15.09 20.43
CA GLY A 80 -1.59 -16.37 21.06
C GLY A 80 -1.65 -16.30 22.58
N LYS A 81 -0.68 -15.61 23.21
CA LYS A 81 -0.52 -15.58 24.66
C LYS A 81 -1.27 -14.43 25.34
N HIS A 82 -1.58 -13.34 24.62
CA HIS A 82 -2.04 -12.08 25.26
C HIS A 82 -3.15 -11.35 24.50
N ARG A 83 -4.20 -12.09 24.12
CA ARG A 83 -5.35 -11.64 23.29
C ARG A 83 -6.03 -10.32 23.70
N SER A 84 -5.91 -9.87 24.95
CA SER A 84 -6.58 -8.66 25.44
C SER A 84 -5.70 -7.40 25.43
N SER A 85 -4.41 -7.50 25.12
CA SER A 85 -3.51 -6.33 25.12
C SER A 85 -3.70 -5.48 23.86
N GLN A 86 -3.30 -4.21 23.91
CA GLN A 86 -3.35 -3.32 22.75
C GLN A 86 -2.40 -3.83 21.64
N GLU A 87 -1.24 -4.33 22.04
CA GLU A 87 -0.25 -4.94 21.15
C GLU A 87 -0.82 -6.17 20.42
N ALA A 88 -1.71 -6.95 21.04
CA ALA A 88 -2.35 -8.08 20.37
C ALA A 88 -3.32 -7.66 19.27
N LYS A 89 -3.94 -6.47 19.37
CA LYS A 89 -4.77 -5.93 18.29
C LYS A 89 -3.90 -5.54 17.10
N GLU A 90 -2.88 -4.75 17.35
CA GLU A 90 -1.94 -4.27 16.33
C GLU A 90 -1.15 -5.42 15.70
N ALA A 91 -0.72 -6.40 16.50
CA ALA A 91 -0.06 -7.60 16.03
C ALA A 91 -0.94 -8.40 15.07
N LEU A 92 -2.25 -8.54 15.37
CA LEU A 92 -3.16 -9.27 14.48
C LEU A 92 -3.30 -8.59 13.12
N PHE A 93 -3.35 -7.26 13.07
CA PHE A 93 -3.31 -6.52 11.81
C PHE A 93 -1.97 -6.71 11.08
N LYS A 94 -0.85 -6.60 11.81
CA LYS A 94 0.51 -6.79 11.26
C LYS A 94 0.79 -8.21 10.76
N ILE A 95 0.13 -9.23 11.32
CA ILE A 95 0.14 -10.60 10.77
C ILE A 95 -0.41 -10.60 9.34
N GLY A 96 -1.53 -9.91 9.10
CA GLY A 96 -2.07 -9.73 7.76
C GLY A 96 -1.06 -9.07 6.81
N GLN A 97 -0.42 -7.99 7.27
CA GLN A 97 0.61 -7.29 6.49
C GLN A 97 1.82 -8.20 6.19
N CYS A 98 2.25 -9.04 7.14
CA CYS A 98 3.33 -9.99 6.91
C CYS A 98 2.97 -10.98 5.79
N TYR A 99 1.76 -11.53 5.82
CA TYR A 99 1.30 -12.44 4.77
C TYR A 99 1.18 -11.75 3.40
N ASP A 100 0.74 -10.50 3.33
CA ASP A 100 0.73 -9.71 2.08
C ASP A 100 2.14 -9.56 1.50
N LYS A 101 3.12 -9.25 2.37
CA LYS A 101 4.53 -9.13 1.97
C LYS A 101 5.13 -10.46 1.53
N LEU A 102 4.68 -11.57 2.13
CA LEU A 102 5.02 -12.94 1.73
C LEU A 102 4.22 -13.44 0.51
N LYS A 103 3.34 -12.61 -0.06
CA LYS A 103 2.46 -12.94 -1.19
C LYS A 103 1.46 -14.07 -0.91
N ASP A 104 1.25 -14.43 0.35
CA ASP A 104 0.20 -15.35 0.78
C ASP A 104 -1.11 -14.58 1.04
N SER A 105 -1.80 -14.28 -0.05
CA SER A 105 -3.03 -13.49 -0.02
C SER A 105 -4.17 -14.17 0.76
N GLU A 106 -4.22 -15.50 0.79
CA GLU A 106 -5.27 -16.25 1.48
C GLU A 106 -5.10 -16.16 3.00
N SER A 107 -3.88 -16.34 3.49
CA SER A 107 -3.57 -16.17 4.91
C SER A 107 -3.68 -14.71 5.34
N ALA A 108 -3.26 -13.76 4.50
CA ALA A 108 -3.43 -12.32 4.77
C ALA A 108 -4.91 -11.98 4.97
N ARG A 109 -5.76 -12.37 4.02
CA ARG A 109 -7.19 -12.12 4.08
C ARG A 109 -7.84 -12.76 5.31
N ARG A 110 -7.45 -13.98 5.69
CA ARG A 110 -7.92 -14.61 6.94
C ARG A 110 -7.54 -13.82 8.19
N ALA A 111 -6.30 -13.35 8.27
CA ALA A 111 -5.83 -12.53 9.39
C ALA A 111 -6.58 -11.19 9.48
N TYR A 112 -6.77 -10.49 8.36
CA TYR A 112 -7.56 -9.25 8.33
C TYR A 112 -9.03 -9.50 8.68
N PHE A 113 -9.66 -10.58 8.20
CA PHE A 113 -11.02 -10.92 8.63
C PHE A 113 -11.11 -11.22 10.12
N GLN A 114 -10.13 -11.93 10.68
CA GLN A 114 -10.06 -12.17 12.11
C GLN A 114 -9.93 -10.85 12.89
N PHE A 115 -9.12 -9.91 12.39
CA PHE A 115 -9.00 -8.56 12.95
C PHE A 115 -10.32 -7.81 12.95
N LEU A 116 -11.02 -7.76 11.81
CA LEU A 116 -12.32 -7.10 11.66
C LEU A 116 -13.38 -7.68 12.62
N CYS A 117 -13.41 -9.00 12.79
CA CYS A 117 -14.34 -9.66 13.71
C CYS A 117 -14.00 -9.40 15.19
N SER A 118 -12.71 -9.33 15.52
CA SER A 118 -12.25 -9.19 16.90
C SER A 118 -12.27 -7.74 17.38
N TYR A 119 -12.00 -6.78 16.48
CA TYR A 119 -11.81 -5.36 16.79
C TYR A 119 -12.57 -4.44 15.81
N PRO A 120 -13.90 -4.54 15.70
CA PRO A 120 -14.70 -3.84 14.67
C PRO A 120 -14.76 -2.32 14.82
N LYS A 121 -14.24 -1.75 15.92
CA LYS A 121 -14.18 -0.29 16.17
C LYS A 121 -12.75 0.25 16.16
N ASP A 122 -11.78 -0.57 15.80
CA ASP A 122 -10.38 -0.16 15.78
C ASP A 122 -10.12 0.82 14.62
N PRO A 123 -9.27 1.84 14.79
CA PRO A 123 -8.91 2.76 13.70
C PRO A 123 -8.40 2.06 12.43
N LEU A 124 -7.77 0.88 12.55
CA LEU A 124 -7.23 0.12 11.42
C LEU A 124 -8.28 -0.74 10.68
N VAL A 125 -9.56 -0.68 11.08
CA VAL A 125 -10.65 -1.42 10.39
C VAL A 125 -10.74 -1.01 8.92
N SER A 126 -10.63 0.29 8.63
CA SER A 126 -10.62 0.78 7.25
C SER A 126 -9.43 0.22 6.48
N ASP A 127 -8.22 0.25 7.04
CA ASP A 127 -7.03 -0.32 6.40
C ASP A 127 -7.16 -1.83 6.14
N ALA A 128 -7.78 -2.58 7.06
CA ALA A 128 -8.01 -4.01 6.89
C ALA A 128 -8.97 -4.29 5.73
N PHE A 129 -10.05 -3.51 5.60
CA PHE A 129 -10.93 -3.60 4.44
C PHE A 129 -10.21 -3.22 3.15
N LEU A 130 -9.40 -2.16 3.14
CA LEU A 130 -8.62 -1.76 1.97
C LEU A 130 -7.67 -2.88 1.53
N SER A 131 -6.92 -3.49 2.45
CA SER A 131 -6.01 -4.61 2.16
C SER A 131 -6.75 -5.83 1.60
N ILE A 132 -7.91 -6.19 2.15
CA ILE A 132 -8.74 -7.28 1.62
C ILE A 132 -9.22 -6.96 0.20
N GLY A 133 -9.68 -5.72 -0.04
CA GLY A 133 -10.12 -5.27 -1.35
C GLY A 133 -8.98 -5.32 -2.38
N ASP A 134 -7.79 -4.85 -2.01
CA ASP A 134 -6.61 -4.85 -2.88
C ASP A 134 -6.18 -6.27 -3.25
N SER A 135 -6.19 -7.17 -2.26
CA SER A 135 -5.89 -8.59 -2.46
C SER A 135 -6.86 -9.22 -3.47
N LEU A 136 -8.16 -8.96 -3.33
CA LEU A 136 -9.18 -9.45 -4.26
C LEU A 136 -9.02 -8.85 -5.66
N ALA A 137 -8.76 -7.55 -5.76
CA ALA A 137 -8.54 -6.88 -7.04
C ALA A 137 -7.30 -7.42 -7.76
N GLY A 138 -6.20 -7.65 -7.04
CA GLY A 138 -4.97 -8.23 -7.58
C GLY A 138 -5.12 -9.67 -8.08
N GLN A 139 -6.10 -10.41 -7.56
CA GLN A 139 -6.46 -11.76 -8.02
C GLN A 139 -7.52 -11.76 -9.15
N GLY A 140 -7.98 -10.59 -9.59
CA GLY A 140 -9.01 -10.47 -10.63
C GLY A 140 -10.46 -10.60 -10.11
N PHE A 141 -10.67 -10.71 -8.80
CA PHE A 141 -12.01 -10.75 -8.20
C PHE A 141 -12.60 -9.33 -8.04
N TYR A 142 -12.71 -8.60 -9.15
CA TYR A 142 -13.04 -7.16 -9.16
C TYR A 142 -14.36 -6.82 -8.47
N TYR A 143 -15.45 -7.57 -8.74
CA TYR A 143 -16.74 -7.32 -8.09
C TYR A 143 -16.67 -7.49 -6.56
N LYS A 144 -15.96 -8.53 -6.09
CA LYS A 144 -15.78 -8.74 -4.64
C LYS A 144 -14.94 -7.64 -4.01
N ALA A 145 -13.90 -7.18 -4.69
CA ALA A 145 -13.08 -6.05 -4.22
C ALA A 145 -13.92 -4.77 -4.09
N ILE A 146 -14.75 -4.47 -5.11
CA ILE A 146 -15.67 -3.33 -5.11
C ILE A 146 -16.65 -3.42 -3.93
N ASP A 147 -17.24 -4.59 -3.67
CA ASP A 147 -18.16 -4.78 -2.54
C ASP A 147 -17.48 -4.53 -1.19
N ILE A 148 -16.20 -4.90 -1.06
CA ILE A 148 -15.41 -4.61 0.14
C ILE A 148 -15.17 -3.11 0.29
N TYR A 149 -14.76 -2.39 -0.76
CA TYR A 149 -14.56 -0.94 -0.68
C TYR A 149 -15.86 -0.18 -0.38
N LYS A 150 -17.01 -0.65 -0.89
CA LYS A 150 -18.33 -0.07 -0.57
C LYS A 150 -18.66 -0.14 0.92
N LYS A 151 -18.20 -1.16 1.66
CA LYS A 151 -18.44 -1.23 3.12
C LYS A 151 -17.86 -0.02 3.84
N ILE A 152 -16.64 0.38 3.49
CA ILE A 152 -15.98 1.57 4.06
C ILE A 152 -16.80 2.84 3.74
N ILE A 153 -17.27 2.96 2.50
CA ILE A 153 -18.05 4.13 2.05
C ILE A 153 -19.40 4.22 2.78
N HIS A 154 -20.07 3.09 3.02
CA HIS A 154 -21.36 3.06 3.71
C HIS A 154 -21.23 3.29 5.21
N GLU A 155 -20.21 2.74 5.87
CA GLU A 155 -20.00 2.87 7.32
C GLU A 155 -19.52 4.28 7.72
N HIS A 156 -18.90 5.01 6.79
CA HIS A 156 -18.40 6.38 7.00
C HIS A 156 -19.09 7.42 6.10
N ALA A 157 -20.35 7.21 5.74
CA ALA A 157 -21.06 8.04 4.75
C ALA A 157 -21.17 9.53 5.12
N GLU A 158 -21.16 9.85 6.42
CA GLU A 158 -21.32 11.23 6.94
C GLU A 158 -19.98 11.94 7.20
N ASP A 159 -18.87 11.21 7.21
CA ASP A 159 -17.54 11.76 7.49
C ASP A 159 -16.63 11.47 6.28
N VAL A 160 -16.33 12.51 5.50
CA VAL A 160 -15.45 12.40 4.33
C VAL A 160 -14.00 12.31 4.81
N THR A 161 -13.70 11.23 5.50
CA THR A 161 -12.38 10.89 6.02
C THR A 161 -11.43 10.49 4.88
N GLY A 162 -10.12 10.49 5.16
CA GLY A 162 -9.11 9.97 4.24
C GLY A 162 -9.37 8.51 3.83
N ALA A 163 -10.00 7.72 4.70
CA ALA A 163 -10.35 6.32 4.40
C ALA A 163 -11.39 6.19 3.28
N VAL A 164 -12.44 7.01 3.28
CA VAL A 164 -13.46 7.01 2.20
C VAL A 164 -12.84 7.43 0.87
N ALA A 165 -11.98 8.46 0.87
CA ALA A 165 -11.28 8.90 -0.33
C ALA A 165 -10.32 7.81 -0.88
N ASN A 166 -9.61 7.10 0.02
CA ASN A 166 -8.77 5.96 -0.34
C ASN A 166 -9.58 4.79 -0.91
N ALA A 167 -10.71 4.45 -0.30
CA ALA A 167 -11.60 3.40 -0.78
C ALA A 167 -12.16 3.72 -2.17
N GLN A 168 -12.62 4.95 -2.39
CA GLN A 168 -13.12 5.40 -3.69
C GLN A 168 -12.03 5.41 -4.76
N PHE A 169 -10.81 5.82 -4.42
CA PHE A 169 -9.66 5.77 -5.33
C PHE A 169 -9.31 4.33 -5.74
N ARG A 170 -9.21 3.40 -4.78
CA ARG A 170 -8.93 1.98 -5.05
C ARG A 170 -10.07 1.31 -5.83
N MET A 171 -11.31 1.68 -5.53
CA MET A 171 -12.50 1.24 -6.27
C MET A 171 -12.46 1.75 -7.72
N ALA A 172 -12.07 3.00 -7.96
CA ALA A 172 -11.89 3.55 -9.30
C ALA A 172 -10.82 2.79 -10.10
N ARG A 173 -9.66 2.53 -9.50
CA ARG A 173 -8.61 1.67 -10.09
C ARG A 173 -9.13 0.28 -10.41
N THR A 174 -9.97 -0.29 -9.54
CA THR A 174 -10.57 -1.61 -9.76
C THR A 174 -11.54 -1.61 -10.94
N TYR A 175 -12.36 -0.58 -11.08
CA TYR A 175 -13.22 -0.41 -12.28
C TYR A 175 -12.40 -0.28 -13.56
N MET A 176 -11.28 0.45 -13.50
CA MET A 176 -10.36 0.56 -14.64
C MET A 176 -9.76 -0.80 -15.04
N LEU A 177 -9.34 -1.62 -14.07
CA LEU A 177 -8.87 -3.00 -14.33
C LEU A 177 -9.95 -3.89 -14.93
N MET A 178 -11.22 -3.65 -14.59
CA MET A 178 -12.36 -4.37 -15.13
C MET A 178 -12.76 -3.88 -16.55
N GLY A 179 -12.16 -2.78 -17.03
CA GLY A 179 -12.52 -2.14 -18.31
C GLY A 179 -13.73 -1.20 -18.23
N ASP A 180 -14.28 -0.97 -17.03
CA ASP A 180 -15.40 -0.06 -16.80
C ASP A 180 -14.89 1.36 -16.54
N TYR A 181 -14.35 1.96 -17.59
CA TYR A 181 -13.69 3.26 -17.53
C TYR A 181 -14.63 4.40 -17.15
N ARG A 182 -15.92 4.31 -17.50
CA ARG A 182 -16.91 5.35 -17.15
C ARG A 182 -17.13 5.43 -15.63
N ASN A 183 -17.30 4.29 -14.96
CA ASN A 183 -17.43 4.28 -13.50
C ASN A 183 -16.11 4.66 -12.81
N ALA A 184 -14.96 4.28 -13.38
CA ALA A 184 -13.67 4.72 -12.89
C ALA A 184 -13.53 6.26 -12.89
N ILE A 185 -13.84 6.91 -14.02
CA ILE A 185 -13.80 8.38 -14.17
C ILE A 185 -14.71 9.06 -13.13
N GLN A 186 -15.95 8.58 -12.96
CA GLN A 186 -16.89 9.17 -12.00
C GLN A 186 -16.33 9.16 -10.57
N LEU A 187 -15.69 8.06 -10.17
CA LEU A 187 -15.10 7.96 -8.83
C LEU A 187 -13.84 8.82 -8.71
N PHE A 188 -12.97 8.82 -9.71
CA PHE A 188 -11.77 9.67 -9.74
C PHE A 188 -12.12 11.16 -9.59
N LEU A 189 -13.14 11.63 -10.31
CA LEU A 189 -13.62 13.02 -10.20
C LEU A 189 -14.14 13.37 -8.79
N ARG A 190 -14.75 12.42 -8.07
CA ARG A 190 -15.22 12.64 -6.69
C ARG A 190 -14.08 12.77 -5.67
N VAL A 191 -12.95 12.12 -5.92
CA VAL A 191 -11.80 12.09 -4.98
C VAL A 191 -10.68 13.06 -5.35
N ARG A 192 -10.64 13.56 -6.58
CA ARG A 192 -9.62 14.48 -7.12
C ARG A 192 -9.23 15.61 -6.16
N TRP A 193 -10.21 16.25 -5.52
CA TRP A 193 -9.98 17.40 -4.63
C TRP A 193 -9.89 17.04 -3.14
N LYS A 194 -10.10 15.77 -2.79
CA LYS A 194 -10.19 15.29 -1.40
C LYS A 194 -8.87 14.74 -0.88
N HIS A 195 -7.97 14.32 -1.77
CA HIS A 195 -6.64 13.87 -1.39
C HIS A 195 -5.73 15.06 -1.11
N SER A 196 -4.99 14.98 -0.01
CA SER A 196 -4.03 16.00 0.43
C SER A 196 -2.68 15.89 -0.28
N SER A 197 -2.33 14.70 -0.79
CA SER A 197 -1.09 14.48 -1.53
C SER A 197 -1.23 14.95 -2.98
N GLU A 198 -0.28 15.79 -3.38
CA GLU A 198 -0.16 16.28 -4.74
C GLU A 198 0.14 15.16 -5.75
N GLN A 199 0.95 14.17 -5.35
CA GLN A 199 1.25 12.98 -6.15
C GLN A 199 -0.03 12.20 -6.47
N THR A 200 -0.90 12.00 -5.48
CA THR A 200 -2.18 11.30 -5.70
C THR A 200 -3.10 12.08 -6.63
N ARG A 201 -3.12 13.43 -6.53
CA ARG A 201 -3.90 14.26 -7.47
C ARG A 201 -3.37 14.13 -8.90
N SER A 202 -2.05 14.18 -9.05
CA SER A 202 -1.37 13.99 -10.32
C SER A 202 -1.70 12.61 -10.93
N GLU A 203 -1.65 11.54 -10.13
CA GLU A 203 -2.08 10.20 -10.56
C GLU A 203 -3.55 10.18 -10.99
N ILE A 204 -4.46 10.78 -10.21
CA ILE A 204 -5.89 10.83 -10.55
C ILE A 204 -6.13 11.51 -11.90
N GLU A 205 -5.52 12.67 -12.16
CA GLU A 205 -5.67 13.38 -13.44
C GLU A 205 -5.14 12.53 -14.60
N TYR A 206 -3.99 11.90 -14.43
CA TYR A 206 -3.43 10.98 -15.43
C TYR A 206 -4.36 9.80 -15.70
N GLN A 207 -4.91 9.16 -14.66
CA GLN A 207 -5.82 8.03 -14.82
C GLN A 207 -7.16 8.42 -15.45
N ILE A 208 -7.67 9.63 -15.22
CA ILE A 208 -8.85 10.15 -15.93
C ILE A 208 -8.55 10.26 -17.43
N GLY A 209 -7.41 10.85 -17.79
CA GLY A 209 -6.98 10.95 -19.20
C GLY A 209 -6.85 9.56 -19.85
N ASN A 210 -6.23 8.60 -19.15
CA ASN A 210 -6.11 7.22 -19.63
C ASN A 210 -7.48 6.57 -19.85
N CYS A 211 -8.41 6.73 -18.91
CA CYS A 211 -9.75 6.16 -19.03
C CYS A 211 -10.50 6.74 -20.24
N LEU A 212 -10.39 8.05 -20.49
CA LEU A 212 -10.97 8.71 -21.66
C LEU A 212 -10.33 8.21 -22.97
N TYR A 213 -9.01 8.06 -22.97
CA TYR A 213 -8.27 7.50 -24.11
C TYR A 213 -8.74 6.08 -24.43
N LEU A 214 -8.88 5.21 -23.42
CA LEU A 214 -9.35 3.84 -23.58
C LEU A 214 -10.84 3.74 -23.98
N LEU A 215 -11.61 4.82 -23.78
CA LEU A 215 -12.97 4.97 -24.31
C LEU A 215 -13.00 5.53 -25.75
N ASN A 216 -11.84 5.80 -26.36
CA ASN A 216 -11.67 6.49 -27.64
C ASN A 216 -12.23 7.93 -27.64
N GLU A 217 -12.38 8.54 -26.47
CA GLU A 217 -12.79 9.94 -26.30
C GLU A 217 -11.54 10.85 -26.41
N TYR A 218 -10.86 10.76 -27.57
CA TYR A 218 -9.52 11.35 -27.76
C TYR A 218 -9.47 12.86 -27.60
N GLN A 219 -10.56 13.57 -27.93
CA GLN A 219 -10.65 15.01 -27.74
C GLN A 219 -10.58 15.38 -26.25
N ASP A 220 -11.35 14.68 -25.41
CA ASP A 220 -11.41 14.92 -23.97
C ASP A 220 -10.14 14.42 -23.29
N ALA A 221 -9.64 13.25 -23.69
CA ALA A 221 -8.35 12.72 -23.23
C ALA A 221 -7.21 13.71 -23.51
N GLY A 222 -7.15 14.26 -24.73
CA GLY A 222 -6.16 15.27 -25.12
C GLY A 222 -6.26 16.55 -24.28
N ASN A 223 -7.46 17.01 -23.96
CA ASN A 223 -7.65 18.16 -23.07
C ASN A 223 -7.11 17.87 -21.66
N VAL A 224 -7.40 16.69 -21.10
CA VAL A 224 -6.93 16.29 -19.77
C VAL A 224 -5.41 16.16 -19.74
N PHE A 225 -4.80 15.47 -20.71
CA PHE A 225 -3.34 15.34 -20.78
C PHE A 225 -2.65 16.67 -21.04
N GLY A 226 -3.22 17.54 -21.88
CA GLY A 226 -2.71 18.89 -22.11
C GLY A 226 -2.66 19.71 -20.82
N ASN A 227 -3.75 19.70 -20.04
CA ASN A 227 -3.80 20.37 -18.74
C ASN A 227 -2.81 19.76 -17.73
N TYR A 228 -2.70 18.42 -17.70
CA TYR A 228 -1.76 17.70 -16.86
C TYR A 228 -0.30 18.13 -17.15
N LEU A 229 0.09 18.19 -18.42
CA LEU A 229 1.44 18.59 -18.84
C LEU A 229 1.73 20.08 -18.65
N ALA A 230 0.71 20.93 -18.81
CA ALA A 230 0.81 22.38 -18.61
C ALA A 230 0.96 22.76 -17.14
N SER A 231 0.48 21.92 -16.22
CA SER A 231 0.79 22.08 -14.81
C SER A 231 2.31 21.93 -14.60
N GLU A 232 2.94 22.87 -13.87
CA GLU A 232 4.37 22.77 -13.49
C GLU A 232 4.66 21.56 -12.59
N GLN A 233 3.59 20.90 -12.13
CA GLN A 233 3.58 19.79 -11.21
C GLN A 233 3.74 18.47 -11.96
N GLY A 234 4.87 18.36 -12.69
CA GLY A 234 5.24 17.18 -13.44
C GLY A 234 5.35 15.95 -12.53
N GLY A 235 4.29 15.14 -12.52
CA GLY A 235 4.29 13.85 -11.84
C GLY A 235 5.04 12.78 -12.64
N GLU A 236 5.19 11.61 -12.03
CA GLU A 236 5.82 10.41 -12.60
C GLU A 236 5.30 10.06 -14.02
N PHE A 237 4.06 10.45 -14.35
CA PHE A 237 3.42 10.12 -15.62
C PHE A 237 3.64 11.14 -16.75
N ARG A 238 4.52 12.13 -16.59
CA ARG A 238 4.71 13.21 -17.60
C ARG A 238 5.03 12.69 -19.00
N GLU A 239 5.99 11.77 -19.10
CA GLU A 239 6.42 11.22 -20.39
C GLU A 239 5.29 10.44 -21.07
N ASN A 240 4.62 9.57 -20.30
CA ASN A 240 3.49 8.77 -20.78
C ASN A 240 2.31 9.67 -21.19
N ALA A 241 1.99 10.71 -20.41
CA ALA A 241 0.96 11.68 -20.76
C ALA A 241 1.31 12.46 -22.04
N GLY A 242 2.58 12.81 -22.23
CA GLY A 242 3.08 13.44 -23.46
C GLY A 242 2.91 12.55 -24.68
N PHE A 243 3.25 11.26 -24.55
CA PHE A 243 3.03 10.28 -25.60
C PHE A 243 1.54 10.13 -25.93
N LEU A 244 0.69 9.90 -24.91
CA LEU A 244 -0.75 9.72 -25.09
C LEU A 244 -1.44 10.97 -25.64
N LEU A 245 -0.97 12.17 -25.30
CA LEU A 245 -1.45 13.41 -25.91
C LEU A 245 -1.12 13.48 -27.41
N GLY A 246 0.12 13.14 -27.78
CA GLY A 246 0.52 13.06 -29.18
C GLY A 246 -0.32 12.05 -29.95
N ASP A 247 -0.58 10.90 -29.34
CA ASP A 247 -1.43 9.85 -29.91
C ASP A 247 -2.90 10.27 -30.03
N CYS A 248 -3.45 10.97 -29.03
CA CYS A 248 -4.78 11.58 -29.12
C CYS A 248 -4.90 12.51 -30.35
N PHE A 249 -3.87 13.33 -30.63
CA PHE A 249 -3.86 14.18 -31.83
C PHE A 249 -3.74 13.37 -33.12
N TYR A 250 -2.96 12.28 -33.10
CA TYR A 250 -2.81 11.38 -34.24
C TYR A 250 -4.15 10.72 -34.61
N GLU A 251 -4.85 10.14 -33.63
CA GLU A 251 -6.17 9.53 -33.81
C GLU A 251 -7.24 10.53 -34.28
N GLN A 252 -7.08 11.80 -33.92
CA GLN A 252 -7.91 12.91 -34.43
C GLN A 252 -7.49 13.42 -35.82
N SER A 253 -6.56 12.75 -36.51
CA SER A 253 -5.97 13.20 -37.78
C SER A 253 -5.25 14.56 -37.73
N ASN A 254 -4.96 15.07 -36.53
CA ASN A 254 -4.15 16.27 -36.33
C ASN A 254 -2.67 15.91 -36.28
N TYR A 255 -2.14 15.46 -37.42
CA TYR A 255 -0.75 15.00 -37.53
C TYR A 255 0.28 16.09 -37.22
N PHE A 256 -0.04 17.36 -37.48
CA PHE A 256 0.82 18.48 -37.15
C PHE A 256 0.93 18.66 -35.62
N GLY A 257 -0.20 18.64 -34.91
CA GLY A 257 -0.22 18.67 -33.45
C GLY A 257 0.50 17.47 -32.85
N ALA A 258 0.25 16.26 -33.37
CA ALA A 258 0.94 15.05 -32.93
C ALA A 258 2.47 15.17 -33.06
N PHE A 259 2.96 15.62 -34.23
CA PHE A 259 4.38 15.83 -34.48
C PHE A 259 5.01 16.83 -33.49
N GLN A 260 4.34 17.95 -33.21
CA GLN A 260 4.82 18.95 -32.26
C GLN A 260 4.96 18.37 -30.84
N ILE A 261 3.97 17.59 -30.39
CA ILE A 261 4.00 16.95 -29.08
C ILE A 261 5.11 15.90 -28.99
N PHE A 262 5.23 15.01 -29.98
CA PHE A 262 6.28 13.98 -29.98
C PHE A 262 7.69 14.59 -30.02
N GLN A 263 7.89 15.64 -30.81
CA GLN A 263 9.18 16.33 -30.86
C GLN A 263 9.53 16.96 -29.52
N LYS A 264 8.55 17.57 -28.82
CA LYS A 264 8.76 18.15 -27.50
C LYS A 264 9.12 17.07 -26.47
N ASN A 265 8.38 15.97 -26.42
CA ASN A 265 8.59 14.88 -25.46
C ASN A 265 9.99 14.24 -25.62
N ASN A 266 10.45 14.02 -26.85
CA ASN A 266 11.79 13.47 -27.12
C ASN A 266 12.95 14.38 -26.67
N ARG A 267 12.76 15.71 -26.68
CA ARG A 267 13.79 16.65 -26.20
C ARG A 267 13.91 16.66 -24.68
N GLU A 268 12.82 16.35 -23.97
CA GLU A 268 12.83 16.24 -22.51
C GLU A 268 13.54 14.96 -22.05
N LEU A 269 13.43 13.86 -22.80
CA LEU A 269 14.13 12.58 -22.55
C LEU A 269 15.65 12.61 -22.75
N SER A 270 16.16 13.59 -23.50
CA SER A 270 17.58 13.67 -23.89
C SER A 270 18.43 14.51 -22.91
N ARG A 271 17.86 14.92 -21.78
CA ARG A 271 18.51 15.74 -20.73
C ARG A 271 18.65 14.96 -19.45
#